data_AF-A0A353VT42-F1
#
_entry.id   AF-A0A353VT42-F1
#
_cell.length_a   1.000
_cell.length_b   1.000
_cell.length_c   1.000
_cell.angle_alpha   90.00
_cell.angle_beta   90.00
_cell.angle_gamma   90.00
#
_symmetry.space_group_name_H-M   'P 1'
#
loop_
_entity.id
_entity.type
_entity.pdbx_description
1 polymer ?
#
loop_
_entity_poly.entity_id
_entity_poly.type
_entity_poly.pdbx_seq_one_letter_code
_entity_poly.pdbx_strand_id
1 'polypeptide(L)'
;MTDIERNNRIDEYLIGAMPEDEKAAFEKELREDETLRGEVEAQRTIAEAVQTAHLKNMLADVEADLQRKRILRRVITWTSSAAASIVIILSGYSIRQSNAIKAIGDMCFTELTLPVSRDGNSLDSLLTLAFSQIAVNEYSAAASALVEARLMIEDGLRVPAADEESRYRHALLRRHLYEVDWLEAISLMKQGRDRKARRLLNSIADSQSPYSEKAREILIR
;
A
#
# COMPACT_ATOMS: atom_id res chain seq x y z
N MET A 1 -12.51 7.24 29.25
CA MET A 1 -11.75 7.29 27.99
C MET A 1 -11.83 5.91 27.37
N THR A 2 -12.22 5.83 26.11
CA THR A 2 -12.27 4.54 25.39
C THR A 2 -10.87 4.15 24.92
N ASP A 3 -10.60 2.85 24.73
CA ASP A 3 -9.29 2.38 24.26
C ASP A 3 -8.90 2.99 22.89
N ILE A 4 -9.89 3.35 22.08
CA ILE A 4 -9.73 4.00 20.77
C ILE A 4 -9.25 5.44 20.93
N GLU A 5 -9.86 6.23 21.82
CA GLU A 5 -9.41 7.61 22.11
C GLU A 5 -7.99 7.63 22.67
N ARG A 6 -7.64 6.61 23.46
CA ARG A 6 -6.28 6.45 24.01
C ARG A 6 -5.26 6.17 22.91
N ASN A 7 -5.56 5.26 21.99
CA ASN A 7 -4.66 4.94 20.88
C ASN A 7 -4.48 6.11 19.92
N ASN A 8 -5.58 6.81 19.55
CA ASN A 8 -5.49 7.99 18.69
C ASN A 8 -4.60 9.09 19.32
N ARG A 9 -4.68 9.30 20.64
CA ARG A 9 -3.78 10.22 21.35
C ARG A 9 -2.32 9.78 21.27
N ILE A 10 -2.03 8.49 21.38
CA ILE A 10 -0.66 7.99 21.27
C ILE A 10 -0.16 8.19 19.83
N ASP A 11 -0.98 7.90 18.82
CA ASP A 11 -0.63 8.10 17.42
C ASP A 11 -0.34 9.57 17.12
N GLU A 12 -1.22 10.49 17.54
CA GLU A 12 -1.04 11.94 17.41
C GLU A 12 0.24 12.45 18.09
N TYR A 13 0.58 11.89 19.25
CA TYR A 13 1.83 12.18 19.94
C TYR A 13 3.06 11.68 19.16
N LEU A 14 3.01 10.46 18.63
CA LEU A 14 4.11 9.84 17.89
C LEU A 14 4.38 10.50 16.53
N ILE A 15 3.33 10.99 15.85
CA ILE A 15 3.46 11.71 14.57
C ILE A 15 3.67 13.23 14.75
N GLY A 16 3.64 13.73 15.99
CA GLY A 16 3.84 15.15 16.31
C GLY A 16 2.67 16.05 15.92
N ALA A 17 1.46 15.49 15.79
CA ALA A 17 0.24 16.23 15.48
C ALA A 17 -0.49 16.74 16.74
N MET A 18 -0.07 16.29 17.93
CA MET A 18 -0.66 16.71 19.21
C MET A 18 -0.38 18.20 19.51
N PRO A 19 -1.39 19.01 19.83
CA PRO A 19 -1.24 20.39 20.26
C PRO A 19 -0.30 20.54 21.47
N GLU A 20 0.49 21.62 21.55
CA GLU A 20 1.52 21.80 22.59
C GLU A 20 0.96 21.82 24.03
N ASP A 21 -0.25 22.34 24.21
CA ASP A 21 -0.97 22.35 25.49
C ASP A 21 -1.44 20.94 25.91
N GLU A 22 -1.93 20.14 24.97
CA GLU A 22 -2.32 18.74 25.22
C GLU A 22 -1.11 17.82 25.38
N LYS A 23 -0.04 18.08 24.62
CA LYS A 23 1.23 17.34 24.69
C LYS A 23 1.88 17.47 26.06
N ALA A 24 1.88 18.67 26.65
CA ALA A 24 2.43 18.88 27.99
C ALA A 24 1.66 18.08 29.06
N ALA A 25 0.34 17.95 28.92
CA ALA A 25 -0.49 17.10 29.78
C ALA A 25 -0.21 15.61 29.55
N PHE A 26 -0.10 15.19 28.28
CA PHE A 26 0.22 13.83 27.89
C PHE A 26 1.60 13.38 28.40
N GLU A 27 2.62 14.23 28.32
CA GLU A 27 3.97 13.96 28.84
C GLU A 27 4.04 13.91 30.38
N LYS A 28 3.06 14.52 31.05
CA LYS A 28 2.89 14.37 32.50
C LYS A 28 2.26 13.03 32.83
N GLU A 29 1.22 12.63 32.10
CA GLU A 29 0.58 11.31 32.24
C GLU A 29 1.57 10.16 31.94
N LEU A 30 2.42 10.30 30.91
CA LEU A 30 3.50 9.35 30.59
C LEU A 30 4.52 9.14 31.72
N ARG A 31 4.69 10.13 32.60
CA ARG A 31 5.59 10.02 33.77
C ARG A 31 4.92 9.34 34.95
N GLU A 32 3.60 9.43 35.05
CA GLU A 32 2.81 8.94 36.17
C GLU A 32 2.25 7.53 35.90
N ASP A 33 1.99 7.19 34.63
CA ASP A 33 1.38 5.92 34.21
C ASP A 33 2.38 5.02 33.46
N GLU A 34 2.81 3.96 34.15
CA GLU A 34 3.75 2.97 33.64
C GLU A 34 3.15 2.08 32.53
N THR A 35 1.82 1.88 32.53
CA THR A 35 1.13 1.10 31.50
C THR A 35 1.02 1.87 30.19
N LEU A 36 0.66 3.16 30.26
CA LEU A 36 0.62 4.07 29.12
C LEU A 36 2.01 4.20 28.48
N ARG A 37 3.06 4.31 29.30
CA ARG A 37 4.45 4.38 28.83
C ARG A 37 4.87 3.14 28.06
N GLY A 38 4.53 1.95 28.56
CA GLY A 38 4.86 0.69 27.88
C GLY A 38 4.15 0.55 26.52
N GLU A 39 2.93 1.07 26.41
CA GLU A 39 2.16 1.04 25.16
C GLU A 39 2.69 2.02 24.11
N VAL A 40 3.07 3.23 24.53
CA VAL A 40 3.73 4.22 23.66
C VAL A 40 5.08 3.69 23.16
N GLU A 41 5.84 3.00 24.01
CA GLU A 41 7.13 2.40 23.63
C GLU A 41 6.95 1.24 22.64
N ALA A 42 5.94 0.40 22.83
CA ALA A 42 5.60 -0.68 21.90
C ALA A 42 5.18 -0.12 20.52
N GLN A 43 4.29 0.86 20.49
CA GLN A 43 3.83 1.49 19.25
C GLN A 43 4.97 2.26 18.54
N ARG A 44 5.84 2.94 19.29
CA ARG A 44 7.06 3.55 18.74
C ARG A 44 7.97 2.52 18.09
N THR A 45 8.20 1.39 18.75
CA THR A 45 9.05 0.31 18.23
C THR A 45 8.48 -0.27 16.93
N ILE A 46 7.16 -0.44 16.86
CA ILE A 46 6.47 -0.90 15.64
C ILE A 46 6.60 0.14 14.52
N ALA A 47 6.35 1.42 14.82
CA ALA A 47 6.48 2.51 13.86
C ALA A 47 7.90 2.60 13.28
N GLU A 48 8.93 2.51 14.13
CA GLU A 48 10.33 2.49 13.72
C GLU A 48 10.68 1.26 12.87
N ALA A 49 10.18 0.08 13.23
CA ALA A 49 10.39 -1.15 12.47
C ALA A 49 9.75 -1.07 11.07
N VAL A 50 8.54 -0.51 10.98
CA VAL A 50 7.83 -0.29 9.71
C VAL A 50 8.56 0.72 8.84
N GLN A 51 8.98 1.87 9.39
CA GLN A 51 9.77 2.87 8.65
C GLN A 51 11.11 2.29 8.17
N THR A 52 11.80 1.52 9.01
CA THR A 52 13.06 0.87 8.66
C THR A 52 12.87 -0.17 7.55
N ALA A 53 11.81 -0.96 7.60
CA ALA A 53 11.47 -1.91 6.55
C ALA A 53 11.12 -1.19 5.24
N HIS A 54 10.35 -0.11 5.30
CA HIS A 54 10.01 0.73 4.16
C HIS A 54 11.27 1.32 3.50
N LEU A 55 12.17 1.90 4.30
CA LEU A 55 13.44 2.47 3.81
C LEU A 55 14.34 1.40 3.19
N LYS A 56 14.47 0.23 3.81
CA LYS A 56 15.21 -0.91 3.23
C LYS A 56 14.63 -1.34 1.88
N ASN A 57 13.31 -1.37 1.75
CA ASN A 57 12.65 -1.71 0.49
C ASN A 57 12.89 -0.64 -0.59
N MET A 58 12.87 0.65 -0.25
CA MET A 58 13.23 1.73 -1.18
C MET A 58 14.68 1.63 -1.62
N LEU A 59 15.61 1.39 -0.69
CA LEU A 59 17.03 1.22 -0.99
C LEU A 59 17.27 0.00 -1.89
N ALA A 60 16.57 -1.11 -1.65
CA ALA A 60 16.65 -2.30 -2.48
C ALA A 60 16.12 -2.07 -3.91
N ASP A 61 15.01 -1.34 -4.07
CA ASP A 61 14.47 -0.99 -5.40
C ASP A 61 15.43 -0.02 -6.14
N VAL A 62 16.06 0.94 -5.45
CA VAL A 62 17.07 1.84 -6.02
C VAL A 62 18.35 1.09 -6.41
N GLU A 63 18.84 0.19 -5.56
CA GLU A 63 20.02 -0.62 -5.85
C GLU A 63 19.77 -1.55 -7.04
N ALA A 64 18.59 -2.18 -7.11
CA ALA A 64 18.18 -3.01 -8.24
C ALA A 64 18.12 -2.21 -9.56
N ASP A 65 17.64 -0.97 -9.52
CA ASP A 65 17.61 -0.09 -10.70
C ASP A 65 19.02 0.32 -11.16
N LEU A 66 19.91 0.65 -10.22
CA LEU A 66 21.31 0.95 -10.52
C LEU A 66 22.06 -0.26 -11.07
N GLN A 67 21.83 -1.46 -10.51
CA GLN A 67 22.41 -2.70 -11.03
C GLN A 67 21.89 -3.02 -12.43
N ARG A 68 20.58 -2.88 -12.70
CA ARG A 68 20.01 -3.02 -14.05
C ARG A 68 20.66 -2.09 -15.05
N LYS A 69 20.82 -0.81 -14.70
CA LYS A 69 21.48 0.19 -15.56
C LYS A 69 22.95 -0.16 -15.83
N ARG A 70 23.69 -0.66 -14.83
CA ARG A 70 25.08 -1.13 -15.00
C ARG A 70 25.17 -2.37 -15.89
N ILE A 71 24.29 -3.35 -15.70
CA ILE A 71 24.25 -4.57 -16.53
C ILE A 71 23.89 -4.20 -17.98
N LEU A 72 22.91 -3.32 -18.19
CA LEU A 72 22.54 -2.83 -19.53
C LEU A 72 23.73 -2.19 -20.26
N ARG A 73 24.45 -1.27 -19.59
CA ARG A 73 25.64 -0.62 -20.18
C ARG A 73 26.74 -1.61 -20.53
N ARG A 74 26.94 -2.64 -19.70
CA ARG A 74 27.95 -3.68 -19.94
C ARG A 74 27.58 -4.62 -21.08
N VAL A 75 26.29 -4.97 -21.21
CA VAL A 75 25.79 -5.80 -22.32
C VAL A 75 25.89 -5.03 -23.65
N ILE A 76 25.48 -3.75 -23.68
CA ILE A 76 25.54 -2.92 -24.90
C ILE A 76 26.98 -2.75 -25.41
N THR A 77 27.97 -2.72 -24.52
CA THR A 77 29.39 -2.57 -24.91
C THR A 77 30.06 -3.87 -25.36
N TRP A 78 29.44 -5.04 -25.12
CA TRP A 78 30.03 -6.37 -25.40
C TRP A 78 29.27 -7.19 -26.46
N THR A 79 28.10 -6.74 -26.92
CA THR A 79 27.29 -7.49 -27.90
C THR A 79 27.60 -7.08 -29.34
N SER A 80 27.83 -8.07 -30.21
CA SER A 80 27.89 -7.84 -31.67
C SER A 80 26.56 -7.29 -32.20
N SER A 81 26.58 -6.71 -33.41
CA SER A 81 25.46 -6.01 -34.06
C SER A 81 24.11 -6.77 -34.00
N ALA A 82 24.11 -8.11 -34.12
CA ALA A 82 22.90 -8.93 -34.08
C ALA A 82 22.28 -9.09 -32.68
N ALA A 83 23.10 -9.18 -31.63
CA ALA A 83 22.61 -9.29 -30.25
C ALA A 83 22.08 -7.94 -29.74
N ALA A 84 22.63 -6.82 -30.20
CA ALA A 84 22.10 -5.48 -29.91
C ALA A 84 20.67 -5.29 -30.47
N SER A 85 20.36 -5.88 -31.63
CA SER A 85 19.03 -5.80 -32.25
C SER A 85 17.97 -6.49 -31.37
N ILE A 86 18.29 -7.66 -30.82
CA ILE A 86 17.39 -8.41 -29.92
C ILE A 86 17.12 -7.60 -28.64
N VAL A 87 18.14 -6.96 -28.06
CA VAL A 87 17.98 -6.11 -26.88
C VAL A 87 17.07 -4.91 -27.16
N ILE A 88 17.22 -4.25 -28.31
CA ILE A 88 16.36 -3.13 -28.71
C ILE A 88 14.90 -3.58 -28.90
N ILE A 89 14.68 -4.73 -29.55
CA ILE A 89 13.34 -5.29 -29.77
C ILE A 89 12.68 -5.65 -28.43
N LEU A 90 13.39 -6.35 -27.53
CA LEU A 90 12.88 -6.72 -26.21
C LEU A 90 12.64 -5.50 -25.31
N SER A 91 13.51 -4.48 -25.39
CA SER A 91 13.35 -3.21 -24.69
C SER A 91 12.14 -2.45 -25.21
N GLY A 92 11.99 -2.32 -26.53
CA GLY A 92 10.84 -1.66 -27.16
C GLY A 92 9.53 -2.37 -26.82
N TYR A 93 9.51 -3.69 -26.82
CA TYR A 93 8.36 -4.49 -26.40
C TYR A 93 7.99 -4.24 -24.93
N SER A 94 9.00 -4.22 -24.04
CA SER A 94 8.78 -3.96 -22.61
C SER A 94 8.26 -2.55 -22.34
N ILE A 95 8.78 -1.54 -23.03
CA ILE A 95 8.30 -0.15 -22.94
C ILE A 95 6.85 -0.06 -23.44
N ARG A 96 6.53 -0.73 -24.55
CA ARG A 96 5.16 -0.77 -25.09
C ARG A 96 4.19 -1.39 -24.09
N GLN A 97 4.54 -2.54 -23.49
CA GLN A 97 3.71 -3.18 -22.47
C GLN A 97 3.55 -2.30 -21.22
N SER A 98 4.62 -1.67 -20.75
CA SER A 98 4.57 -0.71 -19.65
C SER A 98 3.61 0.45 -19.95
N ASN A 99 3.62 1.00 -21.17
CA ASN A 99 2.72 2.09 -21.52
C ASN A 99 1.26 1.62 -21.65
N ALA A 100 1.04 0.42 -22.18
CA ALA A 100 -0.29 -0.16 -22.30
C ALA A 100 -0.92 -0.40 -20.92
N ILE A 101 -0.18 -1.00 -19.98
CA ILE A 101 -0.70 -1.27 -18.64
C ILE A 101 -0.94 0.04 -17.86
N LYS A 102 -0.11 1.08 -18.07
CA LYS A 102 -0.34 2.42 -17.52
C LYS A 102 -1.66 3.01 -17.97
N ALA A 103 -1.94 2.98 -19.27
CA ALA A 103 -3.19 3.48 -19.83
C ALA A 103 -4.41 2.75 -19.27
N ILE A 104 -4.33 1.42 -19.10
CA ILE A 104 -5.39 0.63 -18.45
C ILE A 104 -5.56 1.04 -16.98
N GLY A 105 -4.46 1.22 -16.25
CA GLY A 105 -4.48 1.69 -14.87
C GLY A 105 -5.14 3.06 -14.72
N ASP A 106 -4.86 4.00 -15.64
CA ASP A 106 -5.49 5.31 -15.66
C ASP A 106 -7.00 5.21 -15.87
N MET A 107 -7.46 4.41 -16.84
CA MET A 107 -8.89 4.17 -17.07
C MET A 107 -9.58 3.56 -15.85
N CYS A 108 -8.98 2.52 -15.26
CA CYS A 108 -9.53 1.87 -14.07
C CYS A 108 -9.62 2.81 -12.88
N PHE A 109 -8.66 3.72 -12.73
CA PHE A 109 -8.66 4.73 -11.67
C PHE A 109 -9.74 5.79 -11.89
N THR A 110 -9.94 6.27 -13.12
CA THR A 110 -10.99 7.26 -13.43
C THR A 110 -12.41 6.73 -13.24
N GLU A 111 -12.61 5.43 -13.39
CA GLU A 111 -13.89 4.77 -13.15
C GLU A 111 -14.16 4.50 -11.67
N LEU A 112 -13.14 4.63 -10.80
CA LEU A 112 -13.31 4.43 -9.38
C LEU A 112 -14.04 5.63 -8.76
N THR A 113 -15.09 5.33 -8.01
CA THR A 113 -15.73 6.30 -7.13
C THR A 113 -14.91 6.43 -5.84
N LEU A 114 -14.65 7.66 -5.40
CA LEU A 114 -14.00 7.97 -4.13
C LEU A 114 -14.63 7.15 -2.99
N PRO A 115 -13.85 6.38 -2.19
CA PRO A 115 -14.35 5.85 -0.94
C PRO A 115 -14.70 7.05 -0.04
N VAL A 116 -15.97 7.15 0.37
CA VAL A 116 -16.42 8.24 1.23
C VAL A 116 -16.28 7.76 2.67
N SER A 117 -15.31 8.31 3.41
CA SER A 117 -15.29 8.18 4.87
C SER A 117 -16.52 8.90 5.44
N ARG A 118 -17.45 8.13 6.01
CA ARG A 118 -18.73 8.67 6.53
C ARG A 118 -18.77 8.75 8.06
N ASP A 119 -17.85 8.09 8.75
CA ASP A 119 -17.92 7.84 10.19
C ASP A 119 -16.60 8.09 10.94
N GLY A 120 -15.55 8.56 10.25
CA GLY A 120 -14.23 8.74 10.87
C GLY A 120 -13.48 7.45 11.14
N ASN A 121 -13.90 6.33 10.53
CA ASN A 121 -13.16 5.07 10.56
C ASN A 121 -11.73 5.27 10.00
N SER A 122 -10.73 4.83 10.75
CA SER A 122 -9.31 4.94 10.39
C SER A 122 -8.99 4.18 9.10
N LEU A 123 -9.66 3.04 8.86
CA LEU A 123 -9.49 2.26 7.64
C LEU A 123 -9.98 2.99 6.39
N ASP A 124 -11.18 3.59 6.45
CA ASP A 124 -11.74 4.36 5.34
C ASP A 124 -10.91 5.62 5.07
N SER A 125 -10.35 6.22 6.12
CA SER A 125 -9.41 7.34 6.00
C SER A 125 -8.13 6.93 5.29
N LEU A 126 -7.55 5.77 5.60
CA LEU A 126 -6.37 5.22 4.91
C LEU A 126 -6.64 4.89 3.45
N LEU A 127 -7.80 4.30 3.12
CA LEU A 127 -8.20 4.04 1.74
C LEU A 127 -8.42 5.33 0.95
N THR A 128 -9.02 6.34 1.57
CA THR A 128 -9.20 7.68 0.98
C THR A 128 -7.84 8.35 0.74
N LEU A 129 -6.93 8.25 1.71
CA LEU A 129 -5.58 8.79 1.61
C LEU A 129 -4.82 8.11 0.46
N ALA A 130 -4.80 6.78 0.43
CA ALA A 130 -4.17 6.00 -0.64
C ALA A 130 -4.73 6.38 -2.00
N PHE A 131 -6.06 6.50 -2.14
CA PHE A 131 -6.70 6.94 -3.37
C PHE A 131 -6.20 8.33 -3.81
N SER A 132 -6.18 9.30 -2.89
CA SER A 132 -5.72 10.66 -3.19
C SER A 132 -4.24 10.70 -3.61
N GLN A 133 -3.39 9.89 -2.97
CA GLN A 133 -1.97 9.79 -3.27
C GLN A 133 -1.73 9.12 -4.64
N ILE A 134 -2.52 8.10 -5.00
CA ILE A 134 -2.50 7.51 -6.34
C ILE A 134 -2.90 8.55 -7.40
N ALA A 135 -3.88 9.42 -7.11
CA ALA A 135 -4.32 10.47 -8.02
C ALA A 135 -3.20 11.46 -8.36
N VAL A 136 -2.39 11.83 -7.37
CA VAL A 136 -1.24 12.75 -7.54
C VAL A 136 0.07 12.04 -7.93
N ASN A 137 0.03 10.72 -8.20
CA ASN A 137 1.17 9.87 -8.54
C ASN A 137 2.21 9.68 -7.40
N GLU A 138 1.83 9.94 -6.15
CA GLU A 138 2.65 9.68 -4.96
C GLU A 138 2.54 8.20 -4.54
N TYR A 139 3.09 7.33 -5.37
CA TYR A 139 2.90 5.87 -5.23
C TYR A 139 3.57 5.25 -4.01
N SER A 140 4.68 5.82 -3.52
CA SER A 140 5.34 5.36 -2.29
C SER A 140 4.48 5.64 -1.07
N ALA A 141 3.92 6.85 -0.98
CA ALA A 141 3.00 7.25 0.07
C ALA A 141 1.71 6.40 0.03
N ALA A 142 1.14 6.22 -1.17
CA ALA A 142 -0.02 5.35 -1.36
C ALA A 142 0.25 3.91 -0.91
N ALA A 143 1.43 3.38 -1.21
CA ALA A 143 1.81 2.04 -0.78
C ALA A 143 1.90 1.95 0.76
N SER A 144 2.42 2.96 1.44
CA SER A 144 2.46 3.00 2.91
C SER A 144 1.05 2.97 3.51
N ALA A 145 0.13 3.80 3.01
CA ALA A 145 -1.26 3.82 3.48
C ALA A 145 -1.99 2.48 3.24
N LEU A 146 -1.76 1.84 2.09
CA LEU A 146 -2.34 0.52 1.79
C LEU A 146 -1.76 -0.60 2.65
N VAL A 147 -0.46 -0.54 2.97
CA VAL A 147 0.17 -1.51 3.89
C VAL A 147 -0.42 -1.37 5.29
N GLU A 148 -0.58 -0.14 5.78
CA GLU A 148 -1.20 0.12 7.07
C GLU A 148 -2.64 -0.39 7.12
N ALA A 149 -3.44 -0.06 6.10
CA ALA A 149 -4.81 -0.57 5.98
C ALA A 149 -4.87 -2.10 5.99
N ARG A 150 -3.95 -2.77 5.26
CA ARG A 150 -3.86 -4.23 5.25
C ARG A 150 -3.53 -4.80 6.63
N LEU A 151 -2.60 -4.19 7.35
CA LEU A 151 -2.23 -4.63 8.71
C LEU A 151 -3.41 -4.50 9.67
N MET A 152 -4.16 -3.40 9.62
CA MET A 152 -5.37 -3.22 10.44
C MET A 152 -6.44 -4.27 10.12
N ILE A 153 -6.63 -4.59 8.83
CA ILE A 153 -7.56 -5.63 8.40
C ILE A 153 -7.12 -7.01 8.89
N GLU A 154 -5.86 -7.36 8.68
CA GLU A 154 -5.31 -8.66 9.09
C GLU A 154 -5.41 -8.85 10.60
N ASP A 155 -5.12 -7.80 11.38
CA ASP A 155 -5.23 -7.86 12.83
C ASP A 155 -6.69 -8.02 13.28
N GLY A 156 -7.61 -7.25 12.67
CA GLY A 156 -9.04 -7.40 12.92
C GLY A 156 -9.59 -8.79 12.56
N LEU A 157 -9.02 -9.45 11.54
CA LEU A 157 -9.40 -10.81 11.12
C LEU A 157 -8.80 -11.92 11.99
N ARG A 158 -7.82 -11.63 12.86
CA ARG A 158 -7.29 -12.61 13.82
C ARG A 158 -8.25 -12.88 14.97
N VAL A 159 -9.09 -11.91 15.30
CA VAL A 159 -10.10 -12.07 16.35
C VAL A 159 -11.09 -13.16 15.92
N PRO A 160 -11.39 -14.18 16.75
CA PRO A 160 -12.33 -15.22 16.36
C PRO A 160 -13.73 -14.66 16.13
N ALA A 161 -14.35 -15.00 14.99
CA ALA A 161 -15.73 -14.62 14.68
C ALA A 161 -16.75 -15.52 15.41
N ALA A 162 -16.78 -15.44 16.74
CA ALA A 162 -17.56 -16.32 17.61
C ALA A 162 -19.06 -15.99 17.61
N ASP A 163 -19.41 -14.71 17.46
CA ASP A 163 -20.78 -14.22 17.44
C ASP A 163 -21.18 -13.62 16.07
N GLU A 164 -22.45 -13.24 15.95
CA GLU A 164 -22.99 -12.66 14.71
C GLU A 164 -22.37 -11.30 14.37
N GLU A 165 -22.08 -10.48 15.38
CA GLU A 165 -21.46 -9.17 15.19
C GLU A 165 -20.02 -9.29 14.67
N SER A 166 -19.24 -10.22 15.23
CA SER A 166 -17.87 -10.50 14.80
C SER A 166 -17.82 -11.10 13.40
N ARG A 167 -18.81 -11.93 13.03
CA ARG A 167 -18.97 -12.42 11.65
C ARG A 167 -19.27 -11.29 10.67
N TYR A 168 -20.14 -10.35 11.06
CA TYR A 168 -20.42 -9.17 10.26
C TYR A 168 -19.16 -8.30 10.07
N ARG A 169 -18.43 -8.02 11.16
CA ARG A 169 -17.15 -7.28 11.10
C ARG A 169 -16.13 -7.97 10.20
N HIS A 170 -15.99 -9.30 10.30
CA HIS A 170 -15.10 -10.06 9.41
C HIS A 170 -15.50 -9.94 7.93
N ALA A 171 -16.80 -9.96 7.64
CA ALA A 171 -17.28 -9.77 6.27
C ALA A 171 -16.95 -8.37 5.75
N LEU A 172 -17.07 -7.35 6.59
CA LEU A 172 -16.70 -5.97 6.26
C LEU A 172 -15.20 -5.81 6.03
N LEU A 173 -14.36 -6.35 6.93
CA LEU A 173 -12.90 -6.34 6.79
C LEU A 173 -12.43 -7.05 5.52
N ARG A 174 -13.05 -8.19 5.17
CA ARG A 174 -12.78 -8.88 3.90
C ARG A 174 -13.16 -8.05 2.68
N ARG A 175 -14.24 -7.28 2.75
CA ARG A 175 -14.62 -6.35 1.68
C ARG A 175 -13.56 -5.28 1.48
N HIS A 176 -13.08 -4.66 2.56
CA HIS A 176 -11.99 -3.68 2.47
C HIS A 176 -10.68 -4.30 1.96
N LEU A 177 -10.41 -5.56 2.28
CA LEU A 177 -9.23 -6.25 1.73
C LEU A 177 -9.25 -6.29 0.20
N TYR A 178 -10.43 -6.55 -0.39
CA TYR A 178 -10.58 -6.51 -1.84
C TYR A 178 -10.35 -5.11 -2.43
N GLU A 179 -10.74 -4.06 -1.70
CA GLU A 179 -10.49 -2.67 -2.09
C GLU A 179 -9.00 -2.32 -2.03
N VAL A 180 -8.29 -2.77 -0.98
CA VAL A 180 -6.84 -2.63 -0.85
C VAL A 180 -6.12 -3.33 -2.02
N ASP A 181 -6.46 -4.59 -2.29
CA ASP A 181 -5.85 -5.37 -3.37
C ASP A 181 -6.05 -4.68 -4.74
N TRP A 182 -7.24 -4.14 -4.97
CA TRP A 182 -7.56 -3.44 -6.21
C TRP A 182 -6.84 -2.11 -6.36
N LEU A 183 -6.77 -1.29 -5.30
CA LEU A 183 -6.00 -0.04 -5.31
C LEU A 183 -4.50 -0.30 -5.50
N GLU A 184 -3.96 -1.36 -4.89
CA GLU A 184 -2.59 -1.79 -5.09
C GLU A 184 -2.34 -2.20 -6.55
N ALA A 185 -3.26 -2.97 -7.15
CA ALA A 185 -3.17 -3.33 -8.56
C ALA A 185 -3.18 -2.09 -9.47
N ILE A 186 -4.08 -1.14 -9.24
CA ILE A 186 -4.13 0.13 -9.99
C ILE A 186 -2.83 0.92 -9.82
N SER A 187 -2.31 1.04 -8.60
CA SER A 187 -1.05 1.72 -8.33
C SER A 187 0.11 1.08 -9.12
N LEU A 188 0.20 -0.25 -9.14
CA LEU A 188 1.21 -0.97 -9.92
C LEU A 188 1.05 -0.77 -11.44
N MET A 189 -0.19 -0.73 -11.92
CA MET A 189 -0.50 -0.47 -13.33
C MET A 189 -0.07 0.95 -13.74
N LYS A 190 -0.45 1.98 -12.97
CA LYS A 190 -0.07 3.38 -13.24
C LYS A 190 1.44 3.63 -13.14
N GLN A 191 2.15 2.85 -12.33
CA GLN A 191 3.63 2.85 -12.31
C GLN A 191 4.24 2.16 -13.54
N GLY A 192 3.48 1.39 -14.32
CA GLY A 192 3.98 0.59 -15.44
C GLY A 192 4.67 -0.70 -15.02
N ARG A 193 4.48 -1.15 -13.79
CA ARG A 193 5.07 -2.38 -13.25
C ARG A 193 4.28 -3.60 -13.73
N ASP A 194 4.21 -3.79 -15.04
CA ASP A 194 3.38 -4.80 -15.74
C ASP A 194 3.45 -6.19 -15.08
N ARG A 195 4.65 -6.71 -14.86
CA ARG A 195 4.82 -8.06 -14.26
C ARG A 195 4.23 -8.16 -12.86
N LYS A 196 4.38 -7.12 -12.02
CA LYS A 196 3.84 -7.14 -10.65
C LYS A 196 2.32 -6.95 -10.70
N ALA A 197 1.84 -6.01 -11.52
CA ALA A 197 0.42 -5.77 -11.74
C ALA A 197 -0.30 -7.04 -12.22
N ARG A 198 0.20 -7.72 -13.26
CA ARG A 198 -0.41 -8.96 -13.78
C ARG A 198 -0.42 -10.10 -12.76
N ARG A 199 0.60 -10.23 -11.91
CA ARG A 199 0.60 -11.23 -10.82
C ARG A 199 -0.51 -10.94 -9.80
N LEU A 200 -0.64 -9.69 -9.38
CA LEU A 200 -1.69 -9.30 -8.43
C LEU A 200 -3.08 -9.43 -9.06
N LEU A 201 -3.24 -9.03 -10.33
CA LEU A 201 -4.49 -9.19 -11.07
C LEU A 201 -4.89 -10.67 -11.23
N ASN A 202 -3.94 -11.59 -11.45
CA ASN A 202 -4.24 -13.03 -11.44
C ASN A 202 -4.77 -13.47 -10.07
N SER A 203 -4.12 -13.04 -8.98
CA SER A 203 -4.60 -13.33 -7.62
C SER A 203 -6.00 -12.78 -7.36
N ILE A 204 -6.32 -11.59 -7.88
CA ILE A 204 -7.65 -10.98 -7.76
C ILE A 204 -8.67 -11.73 -8.62
N ALA A 205 -8.30 -12.12 -9.84
CA ALA A 205 -9.13 -12.86 -10.78
C ALA A 205 -9.59 -14.22 -10.24
N ASP A 206 -8.71 -14.90 -9.49
CA ASP A 206 -8.97 -16.21 -8.86
C ASP A 206 -9.70 -16.10 -7.51
N SER A 207 -9.88 -14.88 -6.99
CA SER A 207 -10.52 -14.62 -5.69
C SER A 207 -12.03 -14.39 -5.81
N GLN A 208 -12.72 -14.34 -4.66
CA GLN A 208 -14.12 -13.91 -4.56
C GLN A 208 -14.29 -12.37 -4.56
N SER A 209 -13.27 -11.65 -5.01
CA SER A 209 -13.30 -10.19 -5.07
C SER A 209 -14.37 -9.69 -6.06
N PRO A 210 -15.06 -8.57 -5.75
CA PRO A 210 -15.91 -7.86 -6.71
C PRO A 210 -15.16 -7.42 -7.98
N TYR A 211 -13.83 -7.32 -7.91
CA TYR A 211 -12.97 -6.91 -9.02
C TYR A 211 -12.46 -8.09 -9.86
N SER A 212 -12.82 -9.33 -9.53
CA SER A 212 -12.33 -10.55 -10.20
C SER A 212 -12.60 -10.58 -11.71
N GLU A 213 -13.83 -10.26 -12.14
CA GLU A 213 -14.19 -10.19 -13.57
C GLU A 213 -13.37 -9.11 -14.29
N LYS A 214 -13.28 -7.91 -13.71
CA LYS A 214 -12.52 -6.80 -14.29
C LYS A 214 -11.03 -7.14 -14.39
N ALA A 215 -10.48 -7.84 -13.40
CA ALA A 215 -9.11 -8.33 -13.45
C ALA A 215 -8.90 -9.32 -14.60
N ARG A 216 -9.84 -10.26 -14.81
CA ARG A 216 -9.81 -11.20 -15.95
C ARG A 216 -9.85 -10.47 -17.30
N GLU A 217 -10.71 -9.47 -17.45
CA GLU A 217 -10.79 -8.66 -18.67
C GLU A 217 -9.48 -7.94 -18.98
N ILE A 218 -8.81 -7.38 -17.96
CA ILE A 218 -7.51 -6.71 -18.12
C ILE A 218 -6.43 -7.71 -18.53
N LEU A 219 -6.42 -8.91 -17.95
CA LEU A 219 -5.40 -9.92 -18.21
C LEU A 219 -5.43 -10.47 -19.64
N ILE A 220 -6.60 -10.46 -20.28
CA ILE A 220 -6.80 -10.93 -21.66
C ILE A 220 -6.29 -9.89 -22.69
N ARG A 221 -6.11 -8.62 -22.30
CA ARG A 221 -5.54 -7.54 -23.14
C ARG A 221 -4.00 -7.57 -23.17
#